data_AF-A0A3S0XIB4-F1
#
_entry.id   AF-A0A3S0XIB4-F1
#
_cell.length_a   1.000
_cell.length_b   1.000
_cell.length_c   1.000
_cell.angle_alpha   90.00
_cell.angle_beta   90.00
_cell.angle_gamma   90.00
#
_symmetry.space_group_name_H-M   'P 1'
#
loop_
_entity.id
_entity.type
_entity.pdbx_description
1 polymer ?
#
loop_
_entity_poly.entity_id
_entity_poly.type
_entity_poly.pdbx_seq_one_letter_code
_entity_poly.pdbx_strand_id
1 'polypeptide(L)'
;MQKIDRALTGLNSNIGKIEQHHAAEAHQVATDLLAQLQKARQNHEKHLLLGMNKEHAQKIFANACEKAINQAKPTLERDLGWGDYLTNLAIRLVNAVIAVVTINYFPTVFKPIQTKSLEAVEKLQEELGTRPTVAG
;
A
#
# COMPACT_ATOMS: atom_id res chain seq x y z
N MET A 1 -1.86 13.29 -3.27
CA MET A 1 -1.83 12.47 -4.50
C MET A 1 -0.41 12.11 -4.96
N GLN A 2 0.55 13.04 -5.02
CA GLN A 2 1.92 12.77 -5.50
C GLN A 2 2.64 11.54 -4.88
N LYS A 3 2.37 11.20 -3.61
CA LYS A 3 2.96 10.00 -2.97
C LYS A 3 2.38 8.69 -3.55
N ILE A 4 1.08 8.67 -3.86
CA ILE A 4 0.43 7.54 -4.53
C ILE A 4 1.01 7.40 -5.94
N ASP A 5 1.08 8.51 -6.69
CA ASP A 5 1.57 8.52 -8.06
C ASP A 5 3.02 7.98 -8.15
N ARG A 6 3.89 8.40 -7.22
CA ARG A 6 5.26 7.85 -7.12
C ARG A 6 5.28 6.35 -6.87
N ALA A 7 4.40 5.82 -6.02
CA ALA A 7 4.31 4.39 -5.76
C ALA A 7 3.86 3.62 -7.03
N LEU A 8 2.88 4.16 -7.77
CA LEU A 8 2.38 3.57 -9.01
C LEU A 8 3.43 3.63 -10.15
N THR A 9 4.18 4.72 -10.27
CA THR A 9 5.30 4.81 -11.21
C THR A 9 6.38 3.79 -10.89
N GLY A 10 6.68 3.56 -9.60
CA GLY A 10 7.59 2.51 -9.16
C GLY A 10 7.11 1.12 -9.56
N LEU A 11 5.82 0.82 -9.39
CA LEU A 11 5.21 -0.44 -9.85
C LEU A 11 5.32 -0.60 -11.37
N ASN A 12 4.93 0.42 -12.13
CA ASN A 12 5.02 0.38 -13.59
C ASN A 12 6.46 0.15 -14.09
N SER A 13 7.43 0.77 -13.44
CA SER A 13 8.85 0.61 -13.77
C SER A 13 9.35 -0.82 -13.47
N ASN A 14 8.83 -1.47 -12.43
CA ASN A 14 9.16 -2.87 -12.13
C ASN A 14 8.48 -3.84 -13.08
N ILE A 15 7.25 -3.56 -13.51
CA ILE A 15 6.53 -4.36 -14.51
C ILE A 15 7.30 -4.37 -15.83
N GLY A 16 7.82 -3.23 -16.27
CA GLY A 16 8.62 -3.12 -17.49
C GLY A 16 9.96 -3.90 -17.46
N LYS A 17 10.35 -4.46 -16.31
CA LYS A 17 11.55 -5.30 -16.17
C LYS A 17 11.25 -6.79 -16.14
N ILE A 18 9.97 -7.19 -16.22
CA ILE A 18 9.59 -8.60 -16.22
C ILE A 18 9.85 -9.17 -17.62
N GLU A 19 10.62 -10.25 -17.68
CA GLU A 19 10.86 -11.02 -18.91
C GLU A 19 9.57 -11.75 -19.34
N GLN A 20 8.80 -11.11 -20.22
CA GLN A 20 7.46 -11.57 -20.64
C GLN A 20 7.46 -12.98 -21.24
N HIS A 21 8.55 -13.39 -21.87
CA HIS A 21 8.66 -14.72 -22.49
C HIS A 21 8.63 -15.87 -21.47
N HIS A 22 9.10 -15.64 -20.24
CA HIS A 22 9.16 -16.66 -19.19
C HIS A 22 8.15 -16.44 -18.07
N ALA A 23 7.60 -15.22 -17.97
CA ALA A 23 6.71 -14.83 -16.89
C ALA A 23 5.45 -14.12 -17.40
N ALA A 24 4.86 -14.61 -18.50
CA ALA A 24 3.69 -14.00 -19.13
C ALA A 24 2.49 -13.86 -18.18
N GLU A 25 2.18 -14.90 -17.38
CA GLU A 25 1.12 -14.86 -16.37
C GLU A 25 1.40 -13.77 -15.33
N ALA A 26 2.62 -13.76 -14.77
CA ALA A 26 3.00 -12.78 -13.75
C ALA A 26 3.03 -11.35 -14.31
N HIS A 27 3.47 -11.15 -15.55
CA HIS A 27 3.42 -9.85 -16.21
C HIS A 27 1.98 -9.36 -16.35
N GLN A 28 1.07 -10.24 -16.77
CA GLN A 28 -0.36 -9.91 -16.89
C GLN A 28 -0.95 -9.54 -15.52
N VAL A 29 -0.73 -10.38 -14.50
CA VAL A 29 -1.22 -10.12 -13.13
C VAL A 29 -0.65 -8.81 -12.57
N ALA A 30 0.62 -8.49 -12.84
CA ALA A 30 1.21 -7.24 -12.38
C ALA A 30 0.63 -6.02 -13.12
N THR A 31 0.35 -6.16 -14.42
CA THR A 31 -0.33 -5.13 -15.23
C THR A 31 -1.75 -4.88 -14.71
N ASP A 32 -2.50 -5.94 -14.41
CA ASP A 32 -3.85 -5.85 -13.85
C ASP A 32 -3.85 -5.24 -12.44
N LEU A 33 -2.85 -5.56 -11.62
CA LEU A 33 -2.63 -4.92 -10.33
C LEU A 33 -2.43 -3.40 -10.50
N LEU A 34 -1.54 -2.98 -11.41
CA LEU A 34 -1.31 -1.56 -11.67
C LEU A 34 -2.59 -0.84 -12.09
N ALA A 35 -3.36 -1.43 -13.01
CA ALA A 35 -4.63 -0.85 -13.47
C ALA A 35 -5.65 -0.71 -12.33
N GLN A 36 -5.77 -1.71 -11.47
CA GLN A 36 -6.65 -1.65 -10.30
C GLN A 36 -6.24 -0.55 -9.31
N LEU A 37 -4.94 -0.40 -9.05
CA LEU A 37 -4.44 0.63 -8.14
C LEU A 37 -4.59 2.05 -8.73
N GLN A 38 -4.40 2.22 -10.03
CA GLN A 38 -4.69 3.47 -10.73
C GLN A 38 -6.17 3.84 -10.63
N LYS A 39 -7.07 2.86 -10.83
CA LYS A 39 -8.51 3.05 -10.66
C LYS A 39 -8.88 3.43 -9.22
N ALA A 40 -8.28 2.79 -8.23
CA ALA A 40 -8.47 3.15 -6.81
C ALA A 40 -8.04 4.61 -6.55
N ARG A 41 -6.89 5.04 -7.08
CA ARG A 41 -6.39 6.41 -6.99
C ARG A 41 -7.34 7.43 -7.63
N GLN A 42 -7.86 7.15 -8.82
CA GLN A 42 -8.83 8.00 -9.51
C GLN A 42 -10.15 8.10 -8.74
N ASN A 43 -10.66 6.97 -8.23
CA ASN A 43 -11.89 6.96 -7.44
C ASN A 43 -11.74 7.74 -6.13
N HIS A 44 -10.58 7.63 -5.47
CA HIS A 44 -10.30 8.41 -4.26
C HIS A 44 -10.33 9.91 -4.54
N GLU A 45 -9.69 10.36 -5.62
CA GLU A 45 -9.75 11.77 -6.05
C GLU A 45 -11.19 12.22 -6.31
N LYS A 46 -11.95 11.42 -7.07
CA LYS A 46 -13.36 11.69 -7.36
C LYS A 46 -14.20 11.80 -6.09
N HIS A 47 -14.02 10.89 -5.12
CA HIS A 47 -14.74 10.95 -3.86
C HIS A 47 -14.47 12.24 -3.09
N LEU A 48 -13.21 12.68 -3.03
CA LEU A 48 -12.85 13.93 -2.37
C LEU A 48 -13.45 15.16 -3.09
N LEU A 49 -13.43 15.16 -4.44
CA LEU A 49 -14.02 16.23 -5.25
C LEU A 49 -15.55 16.32 -5.09
N LEU A 50 -16.21 15.19 -4.87
CA LEU A 50 -17.65 15.12 -4.61
C LEU A 50 -18.02 15.44 -3.15
N GLY A 51 -17.06 15.87 -2.33
CA GLY A 51 -17.32 16.25 -0.93
C GLY A 51 -17.56 15.07 0.01
N MET A 52 -17.17 13.84 -0.38
CA MET A 52 -17.22 12.69 0.52
C MET A 52 -16.34 12.95 1.74
N ASN A 53 -16.79 12.50 2.91
CA ASN A 53 -15.99 12.51 4.13
C ASN A 53 -14.61 11.86 3.87
N LYS A 54 -13.55 12.57 4.26
CA LYS A 54 -12.16 12.19 3.98
C LYS A 54 -11.79 10.82 4.53
N GLU A 55 -12.18 10.51 5.77
CA GLU A 55 -11.86 9.22 6.41
C GLU A 55 -12.55 8.06 5.69
N HIS A 56 -13.80 8.28 5.27
CA HIS A 56 -14.53 7.29 4.47
C HIS A 56 -13.85 7.09 3.10
N ALA A 57 -13.49 8.17 2.40
CA ALA A 57 -12.79 8.08 1.12
C ALA A 57 -11.42 7.39 1.24
N GLN A 58 -10.69 7.62 2.34
CA GLN A 58 -9.43 6.95 2.66
C GLN A 58 -9.63 5.45 2.92
N LYS A 59 -10.65 5.07 3.71
CA LYS A 59 -10.96 3.67 3.99
C LYS A 59 -11.33 2.89 2.73
N ILE A 60 -12.15 3.48 1.84
CA ILE A 60 -12.49 2.86 0.55
C ILE A 60 -11.23 2.65 -0.29
N PHE A 61 -10.34 3.64 -0.35
CA PHE A 61 -9.07 3.53 -1.07
C PHE A 61 -8.17 2.43 -0.50
N ALA A 62 -7.99 2.39 0.83
CA ALA A 62 -7.18 1.39 1.51
C ALA A 62 -7.67 -0.03 1.24
N ASN A 63 -8.98 -0.26 1.39
CA ASN A 63 -9.60 -1.56 1.11
C ASN A 63 -9.46 -1.97 -0.36
N ALA A 64 -9.56 -1.04 -1.31
CA ALA A 64 -9.35 -1.31 -2.72
C ALA A 64 -7.89 -1.73 -3.00
N CYS A 65 -6.92 -1.05 -2.38
CA CYS A 65 -5.52 -1.43 -2.48
C CYS A 65 -5.24 -2.80 -1.84
N GLU A 66 -5.82 -3.08 -0.66
CA GLU A 66 -5.70 -4.38 0.03
C GLU A 66 -6.15 -5.50 -0.88
N LYS A 67 -7.36 -5.36 -1.42
CA LYS A 67 -7.98 -6.38 -2.26
C LYS A 67 -7.14 -6.66 -3.50
N ALA A 68 -6.74 -5.61 -4.23
CA ALA A 68 -5.96 -5.74 -5.45
C ALA A 68 -4.60 -6.43 -5.17
N ILE A 69 -3.91 -6.00 -4.10
CA ILE A 69 -2.62 -6.58 -3.73
C ILE A 69 -2.76 -8.02 -3.27
N ASN A 70 -3.73 -8.35 -2.42
CA ASN A 70 -3.95 -9.72 -1.95
C ASN A 70 -4.33 -10.68 -3.08
N GLN A 71 -5.05 -10.20 -4.10
CA GLN A 71 -5.38 -11.00 -5.28
C GLN A 71 -4.14 -11.28 -6.14
N ALA A 72 -3.26 -10.30 -6.33
CA ALA A 72 -2.07 -10.43 -7.15
C ALA A 72 -0.91 -11.16 -6.44
N LYS A 73 -0.84 -11.06 -5.10
CA LYS A 73 0.30 -11.53 -4.30
C LYS A 73 0.67 -13.00 -4.53
N PRO A 74 -0.25 -13.98 -4.56
CA PRO A 74 0.13 -15.39 -4.72
C PRO A 74 0.92 -15.66 -6.01
N THR A 75 0.45 -15.13 -7.14
CA THR A 75 1.12 -15.31 -8.44
C THR A 75 2.43 -14.55 -8.49
N LEU A 76 2.44 -13.27 -8.09
CA LEU A 76 3.63 -12.43 -8.18
C LEU A 76 4.72 -12.83 -7.18
N GLU A 77 4.35 -13.39 -6.02
CA GLU A 77 5.28 -13.97 -5.07
C GLU A 77 5.88 -15.26 -5.60
N ARG A 78 5.06 -16.17 -6.13
CA ARG A 78 5.50 -17.44 -6.73
C ARG A 78 6.45 -17.23 -7.91
N ASP A 79 6.09 -16.32 -8.82
CA ASP A 79 6.76 -16.22 -10.12
C ASP A 79 7.87 -15.16 -10.16
N LEU A 80 7.78 -14.12 -9.32
CA LEU A 80 8.72 -12.99 -9.34
C LEU A 80 9.38 -12.74 -7.97
N GLY A 81 8.96 -13.44 -6.90
CA GLY A 81 9.46 -13.17 -5.55
C GLY A 81 9.01 -11.82 -5.00
N TRP A 82 7.91 -11.24 -5.50
CA TRP A 82 7.48 -9.88 -5.14
C TRP A 82 6.72 -9.77 -3.82
N GLY A 83 6.64 -10.81 -3.00
CA GLY A 83 5.84 -10.81 -1.76
C GLY A 83 6.13 -9.64 -0.81
N ASP A 84 7.40 -9.39 -0.51
CA ASP A 84 7.84 -8.28 0.34
C ASP A 84 7.68 -6.93 -0.35
N TYR A 85 7.93 -6.88 -1.66
CA TYR A 85 7.74 -5.68 -2.46
C TYR A 85 6.27 -5.22 -2.43
N LEU A 86 5.32 -6.14 -2.62
CA LEU A 86 3.89 -5.87 -2.62
C LEU A 86 3.39 -5.46 -1.23
N THR A 87 3.94 -6.07 -0.17
CA THR A 87 3.67 -5.67 1.21
C THR A 87 4.09 -4.23 1.47
N ASN A 88 5.31 -3.87 1.06
CA ASN A 88 5.82 -2.51 1.16
C ASN A 88 5.04 -1.51 0.29
N LEU A 89 4.56 -1.94 -0.89
CA LEU A 89 3.71 -1.12 -1.75
C LEU A 89 2.38 -0.79 -1.04
N ALA A 90 1.74 -1.77 -0.39
CA ALA A 90 0.50 -1.56 0.36
C ALA A 90 0.69 -0.49 1.46
N ILE A 91 1.76 -0.58 2.24
CA ILE A 91 2.12 0.40 3.28
C ILE A 91 2.26 1.79 2.68
N ARG A 92 3.03 1.92 1.58
CA ARG A 92 3.29 3.21 0.94
C ARG A 92 2.01 3.85 0.42
N LEU A 93 1.10 3.07 -0.17
CA LEU A 93 -0.17 3.55 -0.68
C LEU A 93 -1.06 4.06 0.45
N VAL A 94 -1.16 3.34 1.57
CA VAL A 94 -2.01 3.77 2.67
C VAL A 94 -1.41 4.91 3.48
N ASN A 95 -0.11 4.89 3.77
CA ASN A 95 0.56 6.05 4.38
C ASN A 95 0.54 7.30 3.48
N ALA A 96 0.30 7.14 2.17
CA ALA A 96 0.13 8.27 1.26
C ALA A 96 -1.23 8.94 1.41
N VAL A 97 -2.25 8.23 1.90
CA VAL A 97 -3.60 8.76 2.12
C VAL A 97 -3.92 9.04 3.59
N ILE A 98 -3.40 8.23 4.51
CA ILE A 98 -3.59 8.34 5.97
C ILE A 98 -2.31 8.93 6.56
N ALA A 99 -2.41 10.07 7.25
CA ALA A 99 -1.26 10.77 7.85
C ALA A 99 -0.75 10.11 9.14
N VAL A 100 -1.40 9.04 9.62
CA VAL A 100 -1.10 8.30 10.84
C VAL A 100 -0.57 6.91 10.47
N VAL A 101 0.50 6.48 11.15
CA VAL A 101 1.22 5.22 10.89
C VAL A 101 0.24 4.04 10.93
N THR A 102 -0.02 3.48 9.75
CA THR A 102 -1.12 2.55 9.51
C THR A 102 -0.63 1.11 9.65
N ILE A 103 -0.54 0.61 10.89
CA ILE A 103 -0.23 -0.81 11.17
C ILE A 103 -1.51 -1.66 11.18
N ASN A 104 -2.67 -1.08 11.53
CA ASN A 104 -3.93 -1.82 11.74
C ASN A 104 -4.85 -1.98 10.52
N TYR A 105 -4.53 -1.42 9.35
CA TYR A 105 -5.47 -1.44 8.21
C TYR A 105 -5.38 -2.69 7.34
N PHE A 106 -4.32 -3.49 7.44
CA PHE A 106 -4.14 -4.68 6.61
C PHE A 106 -3.83 -5.93 7.45
N PRO A 107 -4.81 -6.47 8.20
CA PRO A 107 -4.59 -7.65 9.05
C PRO A 107 -4.25 -8.92 8.25
N THR A 108 -4.51 -8.95 6.95
CA THR A 108 -4.16 -10.10 6.08
C THR A 108 -2.79 -9.97 5.40
N VAL A 109 -2.33 -8.76 5.14
CA VAL A 109 -0.99 -8.52 4.56
C VAL A 109 0.08 -8.55 5.66
N PHE A 110 -0.25 -8.03 6.85
CA PHE A 110 0.57 -8.15 8.05
C PHE A 110 0.03 -9.28 8.92
N LYS A 111 0.58 -10.49 8.78
CA LYS A 111 0.64 -11.34 9.97
C LYS A 111 1.52 -10.60 10.97
N PRO A 112 1.02 -10.21 12.15
CA PRO A 112 1.83 -9.49 13.11
C PRO A 112 2.99 -10.40 13.55
N ILE A 113 4.23 -10.09 13.16
CA ILE A 113 5.40 -10.56 13.91
C ILE A 113 5.44 -9.68 15.16
N GLN A 114 4.58 -10.03 16.12
CA GLN A 114 4.51 -9.43 17.45
C GLN A 114 5.82 -9.72 18.17
N THR A 115 6.83 -8.86 18.04
CA THR A 115 7.83 -8.66 19.11
C THR A 115 8.79 -7.51 18.81
N LYS A 116 9.30 -7.35 17.58
CA LYS A 116 10.45 -6.44 17.37
C LYS A 116 10.11 -5.03 16.86
N SER A 117 8.99 -4.87 16.16
CA SER A 117 8.69 -3.61 15.48
C SER A 117 8.00 -2.57 16.36
N LEU A 118 7.28 -2.99 17.42
CA LEU A 118 6.64 -2.04 18.34
C LEU A 118 7.70 -1.36 19.22
N GLU A 119 8.63 -2.13 19.80
CA GLU A 119 9.75 -1.59 20.57
C GLU A 119 10.65 -0.68 19.73
N ALA A 120 10.85 -1.00 18.44
CA ALA A 120 11.64 -0.16 17.54
C ALA A 120 10.94 1.16 17.22
N VAL A 121 9.61 1.17 17.08
CA VAL A 121 8.83 2.39 16.85
C VAL A 121 8.76 3.24 18.12
N GLU A 122 8.58 2.62 19.30
CA GLU A 122 8.59 3.32 20.59
C GLU A 122 9.96 3.96 20.87
N LYS A 123 11.07 3.24 20.64
CA LYS A 123 12.42 3.80 20.76
C LYS A 123 12.68 4.95 19.80
N LEU A 124 12.23 4.83 18.54
CA LEU A 124 12.34 5.92 17.57
C LEU A 124 11.49 7.14 17.97
N GLN A 125 10.36 6.95 18.65
CA GLN A 125 9.52 8.05 19.17
C GLN A 125 10.13 8.71 20.42
N GLU A 126 10.80 7.94 21.28
CA GLU A 126 11.57 8.46 22.42
C GLU A 126 12.80 9.27 21.96
N GLU A 127 13.54 8.76 20.97
CA GLU A 127 14.73 9.42 20.40
C GLU A 127 14.39 10.72 19.64
N LEU A 128 13.18 10.83 19.08
CA LEU A 128 12.73 12.00 18.33
C LEU A 128 12.01 13.06 19.17
N GLY A 129 11.87 12.89 20.49
CA GLY A 129 11.39 13.92 21.42
C GLY A 129 9.97 14.45 21.16
N THR A 130 9.14 13.77 20.36
CA THR A 130 7.77 14.20 20.11
C THR A 130 6.82 13.59 21.13
N ARG A 131 6.64 14.30 22.25
CA ARG A 131 5.59 14.04 23.23
C ARG A 131 4.21 14.17 22.54
N PRO A 132 3.30 13.17 22.58
CA PRO A 132 1.94 13.41 22.16
C PRO A 132 1.23 14.26 23.22
N THR A 133 0.88 15.48 22.84
CA THR A 133 0.03 16.37 23.64
C THR A 133 -1.37 15.77 23.70
N VAL A 134 -1.72 15.14 24.82
CA VAL A 134 -3.13 14.95 25.20
C VAL A 134 -3.64 16.27 25.76
N ALA A 135 -4.71 16.82 25.17
CA ALA A 135 -5.43 17.98 25.67
C ALA A 135 -6.91 17.65 25.72
N GLY A 136 -7.52 17.84 26.90
CA GLY A 136 -8.96 17.78 27.15
C GLY A 136 -9.36 16.69 28.11
#